data_AF-A0A1I2AVL7-F1
#
_entry.id   AF-A0A1I2AVL7-F1
#
_cell.length_a   1.000
_cell.length_b   1.000
_cell.length_c   1.000
_cell.angle_alpha   90.00
_cell.angle_beta   90.00
_cell.angle_gamma   90.00
#
_symmetry.space_group_name_H-M   'P 1'
#
loop_
_entity.id
_entity.type
_entity.pdbx_description
1 polymer ?
#
loop_
_entity_poly.entity_id
_entity_poly.type
_entity_poly.pdbx_seq_one_letter_code
_entity_poly.pdbx_strand_id
1 'polypeptide(L)'
;MSSGNNITQQQLFFLVIQAQIGVGILSLAFNVFDTARQDGWISMLVAGLAIQVAIVVIWMLCRRFPSSMLFDILSRLLGKWIGNIVNSGYLIYFTFTAAAVLAVNAQVIKNWILPATPSWVISFLMTFTGIYVCTGNLRVLARFFTVVSVLLVVLFLVTTYGLREANFIHLFPIGEAGGMKILSGAKEAILAILGFDLLLVIYPFVQGKSSGILKKVSLANLLVTLFYTYTIVITLAYFSPNELKLVPEPIIYMLKTFEFPVFARVDLVFLSIWLVSVATSFMIYLFMASKGIAYMFHRSEKHYKFVPWLGGMVFIVSLIPGNDELKVSAMSTYASNLSFIFTMGIPAFLLIISYLFRKKENEVKADDN
;
A
#
# COMPACT_ATOMS: atom_id res chain seq x y z
N MET A 1 -25.92 2.57 12.31
CA MET A 1 -24.47 2.74 12.06
C MET A 1 -24.11 4.17 12.44
N SER A 2 -23.09 4.39 13.29
CA SER A 2 -22.82 5.74 13.81
C SER A 2 -22.33 6.68 12.69
N SER A 3 -22.86 7.91 12.66
CA SER A 3 -22.61 8.94 11.65
C SER A 3 -21.15 9.42 11.56
N GLY A 4 -20.27 8.96 12.46
CA GLY A 4 -18.86 9.34 12.55
C GLY A 4 -17.90 8.56 11.64
N ASN A 5 -18.31 7.43 11.07
CA ASN A 5 -17.41 6.57 10.26
C ASN A 5 -17.45 6.87 8.76
N ASN A 6 -18.45 7.62 8.27
CA ASN A 6 -18.63 7.84 6.85
C ASN A 6 -17.60 8.83 6.26
N ILE A 7 -17.12 8.52 5.05
CA ILE A 7 -16.16 9.32 4.28
C ILE A 7 -16.68 9.66 2.88
N THR A 8 -16.19 10.75 2.31
CA THR A 8 -16.53 11.17 0.94
C THR A 8 -15.73 10.38 -0.10
N GLN A 9 -16.17 10.40 -1.36
CA GLN A 9 -15.44 9.75 -2.44
C GLN A 9 -14.08 10.42 -2.73
N GLN A 10 -13.94 11.71 -2.44
CA GLN A 10 -12.65 12.41 -2.53
C GLN A 10 -11.69 11.97 -1.42
N GLN A 11 -12.20 11.79 -0.21
CA GLN A 11 -11.44 11.22 0.90
C GLN A 11 -10.97 9.80 0.60
N LEU A 12 -11.84 8.97 -0.01
CA LEU A 12 -11.45 7.63 -0.49
C LEU A 12 -10.29 7.70 -1.50
N PHE A 13 -10.33 8.63 -2.45
CA PHE A 13 -9.27 8.80 -3.45
C PHE A 13 -7.90 9.00 -2.79
N PHE A 14 -7.79 9.95 -1.84
CA PHE A 14 -6.54 10.17 -1.12
C PHE A 14 -6.15 8.99 -0.21
N LEU A 15 -7.15 8.29 0.34
CA LEU A 15 -6.89 7.12 1.17
C LEU A 15 -6.24 5.99 0.38
N VAL A 16 -6.73 5.72 -0.84
CA VAL A 16 -6.12 4.73 -1.75
C VAL A 16 -4.73 5.15 -2.21
N ILE A 17 -4.52 6.42 -2.55
CA ILE A 17 -3.18 6.91 -2.92
C ILE A 17 -2.18 6.65 -1.79
N GLN A 18 -2.50 7.03 -0.56
CA GLN A 18 -1.62 6.83 0.59
C GLN A 18 -1.47 5.36 1.00
N ALA A 19 -2.42 4.51 0.62
CA ALA A 19 -2.28 3.07 0.79
C ALA A 19 -1.23 2.47 -0.14
N GLN A 20 -1.27 2.88 -1.41
CA GLN A 20 -0.40 2.35 -2.45
C GLN A 20 1.00 2.96 -2.44
N ILE A 21 1.13 4.22 -2.06
CA ILE A 21 2.43 4.86 -1.93
C ILE A 21 3.04 4.49 -0.58
N GLY A 22 4.03 3.59 -0.63
CA GLY A 22 4.68 3.06 0.57
C GLY A 22 6.16 2.80 0.39
N VAL A 23 6.66 1.75 1.05
CA VAL A 23 8.10 1.45 1.08
C VAL A 23 8.67 1.01 -0.27
N GLY A 24 7.83 0.48 -1.16
CA GLY A 24 8.27 -0.06 -2.45
C GLY A 24 8.88 0.97 -3.39
N ILE A 25 8.49 2.25 -3.31
CA ILE A 25 8.92 3.27 -4.29
C ILE A 25 10.45 3.42 -4.37
N LEU A 26 11.15 3.27 -3.24
CA LEU A 26 12.59 3.53 -3.16
C LEU A 26 13.44 2.50 -3.92
N SER A 27 13.04 1.22 -3.86
CA SER A 27 13.76 0.09 -4.46
C SER A 27 13.10 -0.43 -5.74
N LEU A 28 11.91 0.06 -6.09
CA LEU A 28 11.15 -0.48 -7.21
C LEU A 28 11.92 -0.44 -8.52
N ALA A 29 12.57 0.69 -8.84
CA ALA A 29 13.33 0.84 -10.08
C ALA A 29 14.47 -0.20 -10.19
N PHE A 30 15.14 -0.50 -9.08
CA PHE A 30 16.14 -1.55 -9.00
C PHE A 30 15.52 -2.94 -9.24
N ASN A 31 14.44 -3.28 -8.55
CA ASN A 31 13.79 -4.60 -8.63
C ASN A 31 13.25 -4.90 -10.04
N VAL A 32 12.59 -3.93 -10.68
CA VAL A 32 12.08 -4.12 -12.05
C VAL A 32 13.20 -4.12 -13.08
N PHE A 33 14.31 -3.42 -12.83
CA PHE A 33 15.47 -3.47 -13.71
C PHE A 33 16.22 -4.80 -13.61
N ASP A 34 16.31 -5.39 -12.42
CA ASP A 34 16.98 -6.68 -12.27
C ASP A 34 16.26 -7.78 -13.08
N THR A 35 14.93 -7.70 -13.15
CA THR A 35 14.08 -8.68 -13.85
C THR A 35 13.82 -8.35 -15.31
N ALA A 36 13.37 -7.12 -15.62
CA ALA A 36 12.94 -6.68 -16.94
C ALA A 36 13.89 -5.66 -17.60
N ARG A 37 15.05 -5.38 -16.98
CA ARG A 37 16.05 -4.43 -17.51
C ARG A 37 15.41 -3.08 -17.86
N GLN A 38 15.73 -2.50 -19.02
CA GLN A 38 15.20 -1.22 -19.48
C GLN A 38 13.67 -1.22 -19.62
N ASP A 39 13.04 -2.39 -19.78
CA ASP A 39 11.59 -2.53 -19.93
C ASP A 39 10.83 -2.51 -18.58
N GLY A 40 11.52 -2.26 -17.46
CA GLY A 40 10.91 -2.20 -16.14
C GLY A 40 9.79 -1.15 -15.98
N TRP A 41 9.82 -0.06 -16.76
CA TRP A 41 8.71 0.91 -16.76
C TRP A 41 7.44 0.35 -17.43
N ILE A 42 7.59 -0.54 -18.42
CA ILE A 42 6.47 -1.28 -19.04
C ILE A 42 5.89 -2.27 -18.04
N SER A 43 6.75 -2.98 -17.30
CA SER A 43 6.34 -3.85 -16.20
C SER A 43 5.46 -3.12 -15.19
N MET A 44 5.78 -1.87 -14.85
CA MET A 44 4.96 -1.04 -13.95
C MET A 44 3.57 -0.72 -14.54
N LEU A 45 3.47 -0.43 -15.83
CA LEU A 45 2.19 -0.18 -16.50
C LEU A 45 1.32 -1.46 -16.53
N VAL A 46 1.94 -2.61 -16.83
CA VAL A 46 1.27 -3.92 -16.79
C VAL A 46 0.77 -4.24 -15.38
N ALA A 47 1.57 -3.94 -14.34
CA ALA A 47 1.17 -4.07 -12.95
C ALA A 47 -0.05 -3.20 -12.61
N GLY A 48 -0.06 -1.94 -13.03
CA GLY A 48 -1.19 -1.03 -12.83
C GLY A 48 -2.49 -1.53 -13.48
N LEU A 49 -2.40 -2.13 -14.67
CA LEU A 49 -3.53 -2.80 -15.34
C LEU A 49 -4.01 -4.03 -14.58
N ALA A 50 -3.09 -4.88 -14.12
CA ALA A 50 -3.43 -6.07 -13.33
C ALA A 50 -4.13 -5.69 -12.02
N ILE A 51 -3.66 -4.64 -11.34
CA ILE A 51 -4.30 -4.13 -10.12
C ILE A 51 -5.65 -3.51 -10.44
N GLN A 52 -5.80 -2.83 -11.58
CA GLN A 52 -7.10 -2.32 -12.00
C GLN A 52 -8.13 -3.45 -12.15
N VAL A 53 -7.72 -4.61 -12.69
CA VAL A 53 -8.58 -5.81 -12.74
C VAL A 53 -8.94 -6.28 -11.32
N ALA A 54 -7.97 -6.35 -10.41
CA ALA A 54 -8.22 -6.74 -9.02
C ALA A 54 -9.18 -5.76 -8.30
N ILE A 55 -9.03 -4.45 -8.52
CA ILE A 55 -9.94 -3.41 -8.01
C ILE A 55 -11.36 -3.64 -8.51
N VAL A 56 -11.53 -3.96 -9.79
CA VAL A 56 -12.85 -4.24 -10.37
C VAL A 56 -13.47 -5.49 -9.73
N VAL A 57 -12.68 -6.56 -9.50
CA VAL A 57 -13.13 -7.77 -8.80
C VAL A 57 -13.58 -7.45 -7.37
N ILE A 58 -12.77 -6.74 -6.60
CA ILE A 58 -13.10 -6.31 -5.23
C ILE A 58 -14.37 -5.44 -5.24
N TRP A 59 -14.45 -4.47 -6.13
CA TRP A 59 -15.61 -3.59 -6.25
C TRP A 59 -16.89 -4.36 -6.59
N MET A 60 -16.84 -5.32 -7.51
CA MET A 60 -17.99 -6.17 -7.85
C MET A 60 -18.44 -6.99 -6.64
N LEU A 61 -17.51 -7.50 -5.85
CA LEU A 61 -17.82 -8.23 -4.61
C LEU A 61 -18.51 -7.30 -3.59
N CYS A 62 -17.89 -6.17 -3.27
CA CYS A 62 -18.42 -5.21 -2.30
C CYS A 62 -19.77 -4.62 -2.72
N ARG A 63 -19.99 -4.40 -4.03
CA ARG A 63 -21.28 -3.93 -4.55
C ARG A 63 -22.43 -4.91 -4.27
N ARG A 64 -22.15 -6.21 -4.17
CA ARG A 64 -23.17 -7.23 -3.82
C ARG A 64 -23.47 -7.27 -2.31
N PHE A 65 -22.63 -6.64 -1.49
CA PHE A 65 -22.74 -6.60 -0.04
C PHE A 65 -22.43 -5.18 0.49
N PRO A 66 -23.23 -4.17 0.10
CA PRO A 66 -22.87 -2.76 0.26
C PRO A 66 -22.76 -2.29 1.72
N SER A 67 -23.41 -2.98 2.67
CA SER A 67 -23.38 -2.59 4.09
C SER A 67 -22.42 -3.47 4.93
N SER A 68 -21.76 -4.44 4.31
CA SER A 68 -20.97 -5.46 4.97
C SER A 68 -19.47 -5.25 4.76
N MET A 69 -18.66 -5.36 5.81
CA MET A 69 -17.21 -5.43 5.66
C MET A 69 -16.80 -6.80 5.12
N LEU A 70 -15.58 -6.95 4.64
CA LEU A 70 -14.98 -8.24 4.28
C LEU A 70 -15.29 -9.36 5.29
N PHE A 71 -15.17 -9.04 6.57
CA PHE A 71 -15.33 -10.02 7.63
C PHE A 71 -16.76 -10.58 7.72
N ASP A 72 -17.76 -9.73 7.48
CA ASP A 72 -19.17 -10.10 7.35
C ASP A 72 -19.41 -10.91 6.07
N ILE A 73 -18.83 -10.47 4.95
CA ILE A 73 -18.97 -11.13 3.64
C ILE A 73 -18.47 -12.57 3.72
N LEU A 74 -17.32 -12.79 4.37
CA LEU A 74 -16.73 -14.11 4.59
C LEU A 74 -17.67 -15.02 5.38
N SER A 75 -18.20 -14.55 6.52
CA SER A 75 -19.14 -15.32 7.35
C SER A 75 -20.45 -15.63 6.62
N ARG A 76 -20.95 -14.73 5.76
CA ARG A 76 -22.19 -14.91 4.99
C ARG A 76 -22.04 -15.87 3.82
N LEU A 77 -20.90 -15.82 3.12
CA LEU A 77 -20.67 -16.65 1.94
C LEU A 77 -20.21 -18.07 2.31
N LEU A 78 -19.21 -18.18 3.18
CA LEU A 78 -18.56 -19.44 3.55
C LEU A 78 -19.17 -20.11 4.81
N GLY A 79 -20.08 -19.42 5.50
CA GLY A 79 -20.62 -19.86 6.78
C GLY A 79 -19.73 -19.47 7.96
N LYS A 80 -20.25 -19.65 9.19
CA LYS A 80 -19.59 -19.17 10.42
C LYS A 80 -18.22 -19.81 10.67
N TRP A 81 -18.09 -21.12 10.48
CA TRP A 81 -16.86 -21.85 10.76
C TRP A 81 -15.74 -21.51 9.78
N ILE A 82 -15.94 -21.80 8.49
CA ILE A 82 -14.93 -21.53 7.45
C ILE A 82 -14.67 -20.02 7.33
N GLY A 83 -15.73 -19.20 7.38
CA GLY A 83 -15.61 -17.75 7.35
C GLY A 83 -14.74 -17.21 8.49
N ASN A 84 -14.86 -17.75 9.71
CA ASN A 84 -14.02 -17.33 10.83
C ASN A 84 -12.55 -17.76 10.67
N ILE A 85 -12.28 -18.93 10.10
CA ILE A 85 -10.90 -19.36 9.79
C ILE A 85 -10.27 -18.39 8.79
N VAL A 86 -10.98 -18.05 7.71
CA VAL A 86 -10.47 -17.11 6.69
C VAL A 86 -10.35 -15.68 7.26
N ASN A 87 -11.26 -15.26 8.14
CA ASN A 87 -11.16 -13.99 8.87
C ASN A 87 -9.89 -13.91 9.72
N SER A 88 -9.55 -14.98 10.45
CA SER A 88 -8.28 -15.08 11.18
C SER A 88 -7.08 -14.96 10.25
N GLY A 89 -7.16 -15.57 9.06
CA GLY A 89 -6.15 -15.44 8.01
C GLY A 89 -5.92 -13.98 7.59
N TYR A 90 -6.98 -13.22 7.32
CA TYR A 90 -6.88 -11.79 7.00
C TYR A 90 -6.31 -10.98 8.17
N LEU A 91 -6.67 -11.30 9.42
CA LEU A 91 -6.12 -10.62 10.59
C LEU A 91 -4.60 -10.84 10.69
N ILE A 92 -4.13 -12.08 10.50
CA ILE A 92 -2.70 -12.41 10.48
C ILE A 92 -2.01 -11.68 9.32
N TYR A 93 -2.62 -11.71 8.13
CA TYR A 93 -2.12 -11.01 6.95
C TYR A 93 -1.93 -9.51 7.21
N PHE A 94 -2.97 -8.79 7.64
CA PHE A 94 -2.88 -7.35 7.90
C PHE A 94 -1.86 -7.02 8.98
N THR A 95 -1.80 -7.81 10.05
CA THR A 95 -0.83 -7.62 11.15
C THR A 95 0.60 -7.85 10.67
N PHE A 96 0.84 -8.91 9.89
CA PHE A 96 2.16 -9.24 9.36
C PHE A 96 2.64 -8.20 8.34
N THR A 97 1.75 -7.74 7.45
CA THR A 97 2.08 -6.68 6.49
C THR A 97 2.39 -5.36 7.19
N ALA A 98 1.64 -4.98 8.24
CA ALA A 98 1.97 -3.81 9.05
C ALA A 98 3.37 -3.94 9.69
N ALA A 99 3.71 -5.12 10.20
CA ALA A 99 5.02 -5.37 10.80
C ALA A 99 6.16 -5.34 9.78
N ALA A 100 5.94 -5.85 8.56
CA ALA A 100 6.91 -5.79 7.48
C ALA A 100 7.18 -4.35 7.03
N VAL A 101 6.12 -3.55 6.86
CA VAL A 101 6.24 -2.11 6.54
C VAL A 101 7.03 -1.39 7.63
N LEU A 102 6.75 -1.67 8.90
CA LEU A 102 7.46 -1.08 10.04
C LEU A 102 8.95 -1.47 10.06
N ALA A 103 9.28 -2.73 9.82
CA ALA A 103 10.67 -3.22 9.78
C ALA A 103 11.46 -2.57 8.63
N VAL A 104 10.89 -2.52 7.42
CA VAL A 104 11.52 -1.87 6.26
C VAL A 104 11.71 -0.38 6.51
N ASN A 105 10.70 0.29 7.08
CA ASN A 105 10.81 1.70 7.44
C ASN A 105 11.94 1.97 8.43
N ALA A 106 12.03 1.19 9.50
CA ALA A 106 13.07 1.34 10.51
C ALA A 106 14.47 1.12 9.92
N GLN A 107 14.63 0.15 9.02
CA GLN A 107 15.88 -0.10 8.31
C GLN A 107 16.26 1.10 7.43
N VAL A 108 15.36 1.62 6.61
CA VAL A 108 15.63 2.77 5.74
C VAL A 108 16.02 4.00 6.56
N ILE A 109 15.29 4.32 7.63
CA ILE A 109 15.62 5.48 8.47
C ILE A 109 16.98 5.30 9.12
N LYS A 110 17.29 4.11 9.64
CA LYS A 110 18.60 3.83 10.23
C LYS A 110 19.72 3.99 9.20
N ASN A 111 19.56 3.44 8.00
CA ASN A 111 20.61 3.46 6.99
C ASN A 111 20.87 4.86 6.43
N TRP A 112 19.83 5.69 6.31
CA TRP A 112 19.91 6.94 5.53
C TRP A 112 19.81 8.21 6.36
N ILE A 113 19.15 8.18 7.52
CA ILE A 113 18.90 9.38 8.34
C ILE A 113 19.59 9.28 9.71
N LEU A 114 19.35 8.20 10.46
CA LEU A 114 19.73 8.06 11.87
C LEU A 114 20.58 6.80 12.13
N PRO A 115 21.81 6.70 11.60
CA PRO A 115 22.64 5.49 11.69
C PRO A 115 23.04 5.10 13.11
N ALA A 116 23.16 6.08 14.01
CA ALA A 116 23.47 5.83 15.42
C ALA A 116 22.24 5.39 16.25
N THR A 117 21.02 5.48 15.71
CA THR A 117 19.79 5.15 16.44
C THR A 117 19.43 3.68 16.27
N PRO A 118 19.16 2.93 17.35
CA PRO A 118 18.70 1.55 17.25
C PRO A 118 17.35 1.45 16.53
N SER A 119 17.19 0.46 15.64
CA SER A 119 15.96 0.26 14.85
C SER A 119 14.70 0.13 15.70
N TRP A 120 14.81 -0.43 16.91
CA TRP A 120 13.66 -0.58 17.81
C TRP A 120 13.10 0.77 18.28
N VAL A 121 13.94 1.80 18.45
CA VAL A 121 13.48 3.15 18.85
C VAL A 121 12.65 3.76 17.72
N ILE A 122 13.12 3.59 16.48
CA ILE A 122 12.43 4.06 15.27
C ILE A 122 11.08 3.34 15.13
N SER A 123 11.08 2.01 15.21
CA SER A 123 9.84 1.21 15.17
C SER A 123 8.87 1.60 16.28
N PHE A 124 9.36 1.91 17.48
CA PHE A 124 8.54 2.32 18.62
C PHE A 124 7.84 3.66 18.36
N LEU A 125 8.57 4.68 17.90
CA LEU A 125 7.99 6.00 17.59
C LEU A 125 6.94 5.94 16.48
N MET A 126 7.22 5.15 15.43
CA MET A 126 6.27 4.94 14.33
C MET A 126 5.03 4.18 14.79
N THR A 127 5.20 3.14 15.62
CA THR A 127 4.09 2.41 16.23
C THR A 127 3.25 3.31 17.11
N PHE A 128 3.86 4.12 17.96
CA PHE A 128 3.17 5.05 18.84
C PHE A 128 2.32 6.04 18.05
N THR A 129 2.89 6.62 16.99
CA THR A 129 2.18 7.53 16.08
C THR A 129 1.01 6.83 15.39
N GLY A 130 1.22 5.61 14.89
CA GLY A 130 0.16 4.82 14.28
C GLY A 130 -0.96 4.46 15.26
N ILE A 131 -0.64 4.09 16.50
CA ILE A 131 -1.64 3.84 17.55
C ILE A 131 -2.47 5.11 17.78
N TYR A 132 -1.81 6.25 17.97
CA TYR A 132 -2.49 7.53 18.20
C TYR A 132 -3.50 7.84 17.08
N VAL A 133 -3.08 7.77 15.82
CA VAL A 133 -3.98 8.05 14.68
C VAL A 133 -5.08 6.98 14.52
N CYS A 134 -4.74 5.69 14.64
CA CYS A 134 -5.67 4.58 14.42
C CYS A 134 -6.68 4.37 15.55
N THR A 135 -6.45 4.94 16.74
CA THR A 135 -7.51 5.03 17.77
C THR A 135 -8.66 5.94 17.34
N GLY A 136 -8.41 6.86 16.41
CA GLY A 136 -9.44 7.63 15.73
C GLY A 136 -10.36 6.76 14.85
N ASN A 137 -11.43 7.38 14.36
CA ASN A 137 -12.33 6.74 13.39
C ASN A 137 -11.81 6.90 11.95
N LEU A 138 -12.46 6.21 11.00
CA LEU A 138 -12.07 6.26 9.58
C LEU A 138 -12.05 7.68 9.02
N ARG A 139 -12.93 8.57 9.49
CA ARG A 139 -12.96 9.98 9.06
C ARG A 139 -11.73 10.75 9.50
N VAL A 140 -11.18 10.48 10.68
CA VAL A 140 -9.92 11.09 11.15
C VAL A 140 -8.77 10.65 10.23
N LEU A 141 -8.65 9.35 9.95
CA LEU A 141 -7.65 8.83 9.02
C LEU A 141 -7.78 9.49 7.65
N ALA A 142 -8.98 9.51 7.08
CA ALA A 142 -9.23 10.10 5.77
C ALA A 142 -8.88 11.59 5.69
N ARG A 143 -9.17 12.37 6.74
CA ARG A 143 -8.78 13.79 6.82
C ARG A 143 -7.28 13.96 6.88
N PHE A 144 -6.60 13.20 7.76
CA PHE A 144 -5.15 13.23 7.87
C PHE A 144 -4.50 12.90 6.51
N PHE A 145 -4.97 11.84 5.85
CA PHE A 145 -4.43 11.36 4.58
C PHE A 145 -4.62 12.37 3.46
N THR A 146 -5.78 13.02 3.42
CA THR A 146 -6.06 14.12 2.47
C THR A 146 -5.06 15.27 2.62
N VAL A 147 -4.75 15.67 3.86
CA VAL A 147 -3.79 16.76 4.13
C VAL A 147 -2.38 16.37 3.71
N VAL A 148 -1.92 15.19 4.11
CA VAL A 148 -0.54 14.75 3.83
C VAL A 148 -0.34 14.34 2.36
N SER A 149 -1.39 14.12 1.58
CA SER A 149 -1.28 13.91 0.12
C SER A 149 -0.71 15.09 -0.64
N VAL A 150 -0.76 16.33 -0.10
CA VAL A 150 -0.09 17.48 -0.71
C VAL A 150 1.43 17.28 -0.79
N LEU A 151 2.00 16.53 0.16
CA LEU A 151 3.44 16.25 0.19
C LEU A 151 3.91 15.38 -1.00
N LEU A 152 3.01 14.62 -1.62
CA LEU A 152 3.32 13.84 -2.82
C LEU A 152 3.70 14.71 -4.02
N VAL A 153 3.16 15.93 -4.10
CA VAL A 153 3.55 16.91 -5.11
C VAL A 153 5.02 17.30 -4.93
N VAL A 154 5.47 17.44 -3.69
CA VAL A 154 6.88 17.73 -3.39
C VAL A 154 7.77 16.55 -3.79
N LEU A 155 7.38 15.31 -3.45
CA LEU A 155 8.12 14.12 -3.91
C LEU A 155 8.23 14.07 -5.43
N PHE A 156 7.14 14.37 -6.15
CA PHE A 156 7.13 14.43 -7.61
C PHE A 156 8.12 15.47 -8.14
N LEU A 157 8.05 16.72 -7.65
CA LEU A 157 8.92 17.81 -8.10
C LEU A 157 10.40 17.55 -7.80
N VAL A 158 10.71 16.96 -6.64
CA VAL A 158 12.08 16.62 -6.27
C VAL A 158 12.62 15.51 -7.19
N THR A 159 11.83 14.48 -7.49
CA THR A 159 12.20 13.46 -8.47
C THR A 159 12.38 14.06 -9.87
N THR A 160 11.56 15.04 -10.27
CA THR A 160 11.69 15.73 -11.58
C THR A 160 13.05 16.39 -11.77
N TYR A 161 13.72 16.85 -10.71
CA TYR A 161 15.03 17.46 -10.83
C TYR A 161 16.09 16.50 -11.42
N GLY A 162 15.89 15.18 -11.27
CA GLY A 162 16.73 14.16 -11.89
C GLY A 162 16.75 14.20 -13.42
N LEU A 163 15.78 14.87 -14.04
CA LEU A 163 15.78 15.07 -15.50
C LEU A 163 16.96 15.90 -16.01
N ARG A 164 17.64 16.67 -15.15
CA ARG A 164 18.78 17.50 -15.57
C ARG A 164 19.97 16.68 -16.07
N GLU A 165 20.22 15.55 -15.43
CA GLU A 165 21.32 14.64 -15.76
C GLU A 165 20.81 13.36 -16.45
N ALA A 166 19.54 13.34 -16.85
CA ALA A 166 18.93 12.16 -17.46
C ALA A 166 19.44 11.95 -18.90
N ASN A 167 20.00 10.78 -19.16
CA ASN A 167 20.32 10.32 -20.49
C ASN A 167 19.29 9.29 -20.96
N PHE A 168 18.33 9.74 -21.76
CA PHE A 168 17.27 8.88 -22.29
C PHE A 168 17.76 7.76 -23.22
N ILE A 169 19.02 7.79 -23.67
CA ILE A 169 19.63 6.67 -24.41
C ILE A 169 19.67 5.41 -23.52
N HIS A 170 19.77 5.54 -22.20
CA HIS A 170 19.77 4.42 -21.27
C HIS A 170 18.44 3.64 -21.25
N LEU A 171 17.35 4.20 -21.76
CA LEU A 171 16.07 3.49 -21.92
C LEU A 171 16.05 2.53 -23.12
N PHE A 172 17.05 2.62 -24.00
CA PHE A 172 17.15 1.76 -25.16
C PHE A 172 18.08 0.56 -24.90
N PRO A 173 17.86 -0.56 -25.62
CA PRO A 173 16.72 -0.81 -26.52
C PRO A 173 15.42 -1.13 -25.75
N ILE A 174 14.28 -0.81 -26.38
CA ILE A 174 12.93 -1.07 -25.82
C ILE A 174 12.42 -2.42 -26.33
N GLY A 175 11.91 -3.26 -25.44
CA GLY A 175 11.31 -4.56 -25.71
C GLY A 175 12.29 -5.72 -25.76
N GLU A 176 13.59 -5.49 -25.52
CA GLU A 176 14.64 -6.51 -25.59
C GLU A 176 14.50 -7.55 -24.46
N ALA A 177 13.93 -7.19 -23.31
CA ALA A 177 13.76 -8.14 -22.22
C ALA A 177 12.78 -9.28 -22.57
N GLY A 178 11.88 -9.05 -23.51
CA GLY A 178 10.83 -9.97 -23.92
C GLY A 178 9.65 -10.03 -22.95
N GLY A 179 8.48 -10.41 -23.47
CA GLY A 179 7.21 -10.34 -22.73
C GLY A 179 7.21 -11.11 -21.39
N MET A 180 7.89 -12.26 -21.31
CA MET A 180 7.95 -13.04 -20.07
C MET A 180 8.71 -12.33 -18.93
N LYS A 181 9.81 -11.65 -19.25
CA LYS A 181 10.55 -10.88 -18.25
C LYS A 181 9.76 -9.63 -17.84
N ILE A 182 9.08 -8.98 -18.79
CA ILE A 182 8.18 -7.86 -18.50
C ILE A 182 7.06 -8.29 -17.54
N LEU A 183 6.45 -9.46 -17.76
CA LEU A 183 5.44 -10.01 -16.85
C LEU A 183 6.03 -10.37 -15.48
N SER A 184 7.25 -10.90 -15.43
CA SER A 184 7.95 -11.15 -14.16
C SER A 184 8.25 -9.86 -13.40
N GLY A 185 8.71 -8.82 -14.08
CA GLY A 185 8.90 -7.49 -13.47
C GLY A 185 7.58 -6.85 -13.04
N ALA A 186 6.48 -7.14 -13.73
CA ALA A 186 5.15 -6.66 -13.34
C ALA A 186 4.73 -7.27 -11.99
N LYS A 187 5.14 -8.50 -11.68
CA LYS A 187 4.92 -9.10 -10.36
C LYS A 187 5.60 -8.26 -9.27
N GLU A 188 6.87 -7.90 -9.44
CA GLU A 188 7.60 -7.04 -8.50
C GLU A 188 6.92 -5.67 -8.33
N ALA A 189 6.46 -5.08 -9.44
CA ALA A 189 5.73 -3.82 -9.42
C ALA A 189 4.37 -3.91 -8.70
N ILE A 190 3.60 -4.99 -8.87
CA ILE A 190 2.34 -5.20 -8.15
C ILE A 190 2.59 -5.19 -6.63
N LEU A 191 3.67 -5.84 -6.19
CA LEU A 191 4.04 -5.91 -4.78
C LEU A 191 4.38 -4.53 -4.19
N ALA A 192 4.89 -3.61 -5.01
CA ALA A 192 5.25 -2.26 -4.57
C ALA A 192 4.08 -1.27 -4.45
N ILE A 193 2.91 -1.55 -5.06
CA ILE A 193 1.71 -0.70 -5.03
C ILE A 193 0.46 -1.40 -4.49
N LEU A 194 0.66 -2.28 -3.51
CA LEU A 194 -0.40 -2.90 -2.70
C LEU A 194 -1.13 -1.88 -1.83
N GLY A 195 -2.31 -2.22 -1.31
CA GLY A 195 -3.09 -1.34 -0.43
C GLY A 195 -4.50 -1.06 -0.96
N PHE A 196 -4.78 -1.33 -2.24
CA PHE A 196 -6.13 -1.21 -2.82
C PHE A 196 -7.14 -2.18 -2.17
N ASP A 197 -6.66 -3.23 -1.51
CA ASP A 197 -7.44 -4.18 -0.69
C ASP A 197 -8.11 -3.52 0.52
N LEU A 198 -7.71 -2.30 0.89
CA LEU A 198 -8.42 -1.47 1.86
C LEU A 198 -9.91 -1.34 1.55
N LEU A 199 -10.28 -1.38 0.26
CA LEU A 199 -11.66 -1.25 -0.19
C LEU A 199 -12.54 -2.37 0.39
N LEU A 200 -11.99 -3.57 0.61
CA LEU A 200 -12.69 -4.70 1.21
C LEU A 200 -13.20 -4.39 2.63
N VAL A 201 -12.51 -3.53 3.37
CA VAL A 201 -12.87 -3.16 4.74
C VAL A 201 -13.70 -1.88 4.76
N ILE A 202 -13.36 -0.88 3.94
CA ILE A 202 -13.95 0.45 4.09
C ILE A 202 -15.15 0.75 3.19
N TYR A 203 -15.46 -0.10 2.21
CA TYR A 203 -16.55 0.10 1.25
C TYR A 203 -17.88 0.55 1.88
N PRO A 204 -18.36 -0.07 3.00
CA PRO A 204 -19.65 0.30 3.60
C PRO A 204 -19.71 1.72 4.17
N PHE A 205 -18.55 2.35 4.38
CA PHE A 205 -18.45 3.67 4.97
C PHE A 205 -18.27 4.78 3.92
N VAL A 206 -18.22 4.44 2.63
CA VAL A 206 -18.04 5.43 1.56
C VAL A 206 -19.38 5.95 1.09
N GLN A 207 -19.57 7.26 1.13
CA GLN A 207 -20.79 7.91 0.67
C GLN A 207 -20.87 7.97 -0.87
N GLY A 208 -22.10 7.96 -1.39
CA GLY A 208 -22.40 8.16 -2.80
C GLY A 208 -22.57 6.86 -3.59
N LYS A 209 -22.72 6.99 -4.92
CA LYS A 209 -23.02 5.87 -5.81
C LYS A 209 -21.82 4.91 -5.92
N SER A 210 -22.12 3.61 -6.00
CA SER A 210 -21.13 2.54 -6.21
C SER A 210 -20.21 2.78 -7.42
N SER A 211 -20.74 3.35 -8.52
CA SER A 211 -19.93 3.72 -9.70
C SER A 211 -18.93 4.84 -9.41
N GLY A 212 -19.27 5.78 -8.54
CA GLY A 212 -18.37 6.85 -8.09
C GLY A 212 -17.23 6.32 -7.23
N ILE A 213 -17.49 5.30 -6.40
CA ILE A 213 -16.47 4.58 -5.64
C ILE A 213 -15.45 3.97 -6.61
N LEU A 214 -15.90 3.17 -7.59
CA LEU A 214 -15.01 2.56 -8.59
C LEU A 214 -14.20 3.63 -9.34
N LYS A 215 -14.84 4.71 -9.77
CA LYS A 215 -14.16 5.81 -10.48
C LYS A 215 -13.02 6.41 -9.65
N LYS A 216 -13.23 6.65 -8.36
CA LYS A 216 -12.22 7.25 -7.48
C LYS A 216 -11.07 6.30 -7.15
N VAL A 217 -11.36 5.03 -6.87
CA VAL A 217 -10.32 4.02 -6.62
C VAL A 217 -9.49 3.77 -7.89
N SER A 218 -10.14 3.71 -9.06
CA SER A 218 -9.45 3.53 -10.34
C SER A 218 -8.57 4.74 -10.70
N LEU A 219 -9.06 5.96 -10.44
CA LEU A 219 -8.27 7.18 -10.65
C LEU A 219 -7.05 7.24 -9.71
N ALA A 220 -7.21 6.83 -8.45
CA ALA A 220 -6.11 6.74 -7.50
C ALA A 220 -5.05 5.74 -8.00
N ASN A 221 -5.47 4.54 -8.40
CA ASN A 221 -4.57 3.52 -8.95
C ASN A 221 -3.83 3.99 -10.20
N LEU A 222 -4.54 4.65 -11.12
CA LEU A 222 -3.93 5.23 -12.31
C LEU A 222 -2.88 6.28 -11.95
N LEU A 223 -3.19 7.20 -11.03
CA LEU A 223 -2.25 8.24 -10.60
C LEU A 223 -1.00 7.65 -9.96
N VAL A 224 -1.15 6.68 -9.05
CA VAL A 224 -0.01 6.01 -8.41
C VAL A 224 0.81 5.23 -9.44
N THR A 225 0.16 4.52 -10.37
CA THR A 225 0.83 3.80 -11.45
C THR A 225 1.67 4.76 -12.29
N LEU A 226 1.10 5.87 -12.74
CA LEU A 226 1.81 6.87 -13.54
C LEU A 226 2.96 7.51 -12.76
N PHE A 227 2.76 7.80 -11.48
CA PHE A 227 3.80 8.37 -10.62
C PHE A 227 4.99 7.41 -10.44
N TYR A 228 4.72 6.12 -10.24
CA TYR A 228 5.75 5.10 -10.10
C TYR A 228 6.45 4.81 -11.43
N THR A 229 5.69 4.71 -12.54
CA THR A 229 6.27 4.60 -13.89
C THR A 229 7.19 5.78 -14.17
N TYR A 230 6.76 7.00 -13.88
CA TYR A 230 7.57 8.20 -14.02
C TYR A 230 8.88 8.12 -13.22
N THR A 231 8.79 7.69 -11.97
CA THR A 231 9.94 7.52 -11.09
C THR A 231 10.93 6.48 -11.62
N ILE A 232 10.43 5.35 -12.14
CA ILE A 232 11.25 4.32 -12.79
C ILE A 232 11.93 4.88 -14.04
N VAL A 233 11.19 5.57 -14.92
CA VAL A 233 11.73 6.15 -16.15
C VAL A 233 12.86 7.14 -15.85
N ILE A 234 12.66 8.04 -14.89
CA ILE A 234 13.71 8.99 -14.48
C ILE A 234 14.93 8.25 -13.96
N THR A 235 14.73 7.25 -13.10
CA THR A 235 15.82 6.47 -12.53
C THR A 235 16.62 5.74 -13.61
N LEU A 236 15.93 5.09 -14.56
CA LEU A 236 16.55 4.37 -15.68
C LEU A 236 17.28 5.32 -16.64
N ALA A 237 16.79 6.55 -16.81
CA ALA A 237 17.46 7.55 -17.63
C ALA A 237 18.68 8.16 -16.90
N TYR A 238 18.61 8.32 -15.58
CA TYR A 238 19.67 8.90 -14.77
C TYR A 238 20.87 7.95 -14.61
N PHE A 239 20.62 6.69 -14.20
CA PHE A 239 21.70 5.71 -14.00
C PHE A 239 21.96 4.90 -15.25
N SER A 240 23.24 4.66 -15.57
CA SER A 240 23.58 3.68 -16.61
C SER A 240 23.19 2.26 -16.17
N PRO A 241 22.96 1.32 -17.12
CA PRO A 241 22.61 -0.06 -16.82
C PRO A 241 23.60 -0.81 -15.91
N ASN A 242 24.87 -0.39 -15.89
CA ASN A 242 25.89 -1.00 -15.03
C ASN A 242 25.88 -0.40 -13.62
N GLU A 243 25.62 0.90 -13.49
CA GLU A 243 25.46 1.56 -12.19
C GLU A 243 24.21 1.08 -11.48
N LEU A 244 23.08 0.98 -12.19
CA LEU A 244 21.80 0.66 -11.56
C LEU A 244 21.79 -0.71 -10.86
N LYS A 245 22.60 -1.67 -11.29
CA LYS A 245 22.77 -2.99 -10.63
C LYS A 245 23.41 -2.91 -9.25
N LEU A 246 24.04 -1.80 -8.92
CA LEU A 246 24.80 -1.60 -7.69
C LEU A 246 24.08 -0.67 -6.71
N VAL A 247 22.86 -0.22 -7.05
CA VAL A 247 22.15 0.84 -6.34
C VAL A 247 20.76 0.34 -5.91
N PRO A 248 20.62 -0.29 -4.72
CA PRO A 248 19.36 -0.91 -4.29
C PRO A 248 18.21 0.09 -4.07
N GLU A 249 18.51 1.33 -3.67
CA GLU A 249 17.54 2.43 -3.53
C GLU A 249 17.84 3.61 -4.46
N PRO A 250 17.68 3.47 -5.79
CA PRO A 250 18.18 4.42 -6.77
C PRO A 250 17.77 5.88 -6.55
N ILE A 251 16.53 6.10 -6.12
CA ILE A 251 16.03 7.45 -5.88
C ILE A 251 16.87 8.15 -4.82
N ILE A 252 17.22 7.48 -3.72
CA ILE A 252 17.99 8.11 -2.65
C ILE A 252 19.39 8.48 -3.13
N TYR A 253 20.04 7.58 -3.88
CA TYR A 253 21.36 7.84 -4.44
C TYR A 253 21.34 8.99 -5.45
N MET A 254 20.30 9.07 -6.30
CA MET A 254 20.11 10.19 -7.21
C MET A 254 19.93 11.50 -6.44
N LEU A 255 19.13 11.52 -5.38
CA LEU A 255 18.90 12.74 -4.60
C LEU A 255 20.13 13.21 -3.83
N LYS A 256 21.07 12.32 -3.50
CA LYS A 256 22.33 12.67 -2.85
C LYS A 256 23.28 13.47 -3.74
N THR A 257 23.13 13.40 -5.06
CA THR A 257 23.96 14.17 -6.00
C THR A 257 23.42 15.59 -6.21
N PHE A 258 22.20 15.88 -5.73
CA PHE A 258 21.56 17.16 -5.97
C PHE A 258 22.08 18.24 -5.02
N GLU A 259 22.81 19.21 -5.57
CA GLU A 259 23.24 20.39 -4.87
C GLU A 259 22.26 21.54 -5.09
N PHE A 260 21.50 21.91 -4.06
CA PHE A 260 20.67 23.11 -4.06
C PHE A 260 21.31 24.21 -3.20
N PRO A 261 21.24 25.50 -3.61
CA PRO A 261 21.85 26.58 -2.85
C PRO A 261 21.37 26.70 -1.39
N VAL A 262 20.12 26.31 -1.12
CA VAL A 262 19.48 26.41 0.20
C VAL A 262 19.48 25.07 0.96
N PHE A 263 19.49 23.94 0.24
CA PHE A 263 19.37 22.60 0.83
C PHE A 263 20.55 21.73 0.41
N ALA A 264 21.52 21.57 1.32
CA ALA A 264 22.68 20.71 1.11
C ALA A 264 22.36 19.20 1.15
N ARG A 265 21.19 18.81 1.67
CA ARG A 265 20.78 17.40 1.88
C ARG A 265 19.33 17.19 1.46
N VAL A 266 19.05 17.32 0.16
CA VAL A 266 17.71 17.11 -0.40
C VAL A 266 17.23 15.68 -0.23
N ASP A 267 18.15 14.71 -0.20
CA ASP A 267 17.87 13.33 0.18
C ASP A 267 17.13 13.23 1.53
N LEU A 268 17.55 14.01 2.54
CA LEU A 268 16.92 14.00 3.86
C LEU A 268 15.53 14.65 3.85
N VAL A 269 15.32 15.72 3.06
CA VAL A 269 14.01 16.36 2.90
C VAL A 269 13.03 15.38 2.24
N PHE A 270 13.45 14.72 1.17
CA PHE A 270 12.66 13.71 0.49
C PHE A 270 12.30 12.54 1.42
N LEU A 271 13.29 11.98 2.12
CA LEU A 271 13.06 10.86 3.03
C LEU A 271 12.16 11.24 4.21
N SER A 272 12.24 12.48 4.71
CA SER A 272 11.35 12.98 5.76
C SER A 272 9.89 13.07 5.28
N ILE A 273 9.67 13.44 4.03
CA ILE A 273 8.33 13.46 3.42
C ILE A 273 7.84 12.04 3.14
N TRP A 274 8.69 11.20 2.55
CA TRP A 274 8.38 9.80 2.25
C TRP A 274 8.03 9.02 3.52
N LEU A 275 8.67 9.34 4.66
CA LEU A 275 8.34 8.75 5.96
C LEU A 275 6.86 8.91 6.31
N VAL A 276 6.25 10.05 5.96
CA VAL A 276 4.83 10.29 6.19
C VAL A 276 3.96 9.36 5.33
N SER A 277 4.32 9.15 4.06
CA SER A 277 3.61 8.19 3.19
C SER A 277 3.71 6.76 3.73
N VAL A 278 4.89 6.33 4.17
CA VAL A 278 5.04 5.00 4.79
C VAL A 278 4.24 4.89 6.09
N ALA A 279 4.18 5.96 6.90
CA ALA A 279 3.35 6.01 8.09
C ALA A 279 1.87 5.78 7.75
N THR A 280 1.39 6.38 6.66
CA THR A 280 0.00 6.18 6.24
C THR A 280 -0.29 4.75 5.78
N SER A 281 0.62 4.09 5.04
CA SER A 281 0.45 2.67 4.67
C SER A 281 0.45 1.77 5.91
N PHE A 282 1.36 2.00 6.86
CA PHE A 282 1.39 1.31 8.15
C PHE A 282 0.06 1.48 8.92
N MET A 283 -0.45 2.71 9.01
CA MET A 283 -1.70 3.02 9.67
C MET A 283 -2.89 2.30 9.03
N ILE A 284 -2.94 2.15 7.71
CA ILE A 284 -4.02 1.43 7.02
C ILE A 284 -4.03 -0.04 7.43
N TYR A 285 -2.89 -0.73 7.37
CA TYR A 285 -2.83 -2.14 7.74
C TYR A 285 -3.13 -2.36 9.23
N LEU A 286 -2.65 -1.48 10.11
CA LEU A 286 -3.00 -1.49 11.53
C LEU A 286 -4.51 -1.25 11.75
N PHE A 287 -5.11 -0.32 11.00
CA PHE A 287 -6.54 -0.04 11.07
C PHE A 287 -7.39 -1.22 10.60
N MET A 288 -7.04 -1.84 9.47
CA MET A 288 -7.74 -3.03 8.96
C MET A 288 -7.65 -4.21 9.92
N ALA A 289 -6.46 -4.47 10.49
CA ALA A 289 -6.28 -5.48 11.54
C ALA A 289 -7.17 -5.17 12.76
N SER A 290 -7.23 -3.90 13.19
CA SER A 290 -8.06 -3.48 14.32
C SER A 290 -9.55 -3.68 14.09
N LYS A 291 -10.03 -3.45 12.86
CA LYS A 291 -11.42 -3.73 12.48
C LYS A 291 -11.70 -5.24 12.44
N GLY A 292 -10.75 -6.03 11.94
CA GLY A 292 -10.85 -7.49 11.91
C GLY A 292 -10.95 -8.11 13.29
N ILE A 293 -10.03 -7.77 14.20
CA ILE A 293 -10.07 -8.32 15.56
C ILE A 293 -11.33 -7.85 16.30
N ALA A 294 -11.73 -6.60 16.14
CA ALA A 294 -12.94 -6.06 16.75
C ALA A 294 -14.20 -6.77 16.24
N TYR A 295 -14.24 -7.14 14.96
CA TYR A 295 -15.31 -7.97 14.40
C TYR A 295 -15.38 -9.35 15.06
N MET A 296 -14.23 -10.04 15.23
CA MET A 296 -14.20 -11.37 15.86
C MET A 296 -14.71 -11.36 17.30
N PHE A 297 -14.46 -10.27 18.03
CA PHE A 297 -15.00 -10.05 19.38
C PHE A 297 -16.43 -9.47 19.41
N HIS A 298 -17.13 -9.41 18.27
CA HIS A 298 -18.48 -8.85 18.13
C HIS A 298 -18.58 -7.39 18.63
N ARG A 299 -17.50 -6.62 18.43
CA ARG A 299 -17.31 -5.25 18.93
C ARG A 299 -16.72 -4.33 17.84
N SER A 300 -17.15 -4.48 16.59
CA SER A 300 -16.62 -3.75 15.41
C SER A 300 -16.60 -2.21 15.55
N GLU A 301 -17.56 -1.64 16.28
CA GLU A 301 -17.64 -0.20 16.58
C GLU A 301 -16.61 0.27 17.62
N LYS A 302 -15.97 -0.65 18.36
CA LYS A 302 -15.00 -0.37 19.42
C LYS A 302 -13.57 -0.78 19.03
N HIS A 303 -13.21 -0.68 17.74
CA HIS A 303 -11.89 -1.07 17.22
C HIS A 303 -10.74 -0.38 17.96
N TYR A 304 -10.92 0.88 18.36
CA TYR A 304 -9.95 1.69 19.09
C TYR A 304 -9.38 1.01 20.35
N LYS A 305 -10.15 0.12 21.01
CA LYS A 305 -9.70 -0.62 22.20
C LYS A 305 -8.63 -1.67 21.88
N PHE A 306 -8.63 -2.18 20.66
CA PHE A 306 -7.70 -3.22 20.21
C PHE A 306 -6.45 -2.64 19.54
N VAL A 307 -6.48 -1.35 19.15
CA VAL A 307 -5.36 -0.70 18.45
C VAL A 307 -4.05 -0.74 19.25
N PRO A 308 -4.01 -0.42 20.57
CA PRO A 308 -2.75 -0.49 21.32
C PRO A 308 -2.16 -1.90 21.40
N TRP A 309 -3.03 -2.91 21.60
CA TRP A 309 -2.62 -4.32 21.67
C TRP A 309 -2.05 -4.82 20.34
N LEU A 310 -2.74 -4.51 19.23
CA LEU A 310 -2.24 -4.83 17.90
C LEU A 310 -0.97 -4.05 17.57
N GLY A 311 -0.89 -2.77 17.92
CA GLY A 311 0.32 -1.97 17.72
C GLY A 311 1.52 -2.57 18.47
N GLY A 312 1.33 -3.01 19.72
CA GLY A 312 2.36 -3.73 20.48
C GLY A 312 2.77 -5.06 19.82
N MET A 313 1.81 -5.84 19.32
CA MET A 313 2.09 -7.08 18.59
C MET A 313 2.88 -6.81 17.29
N VAL A 314 2.44 -5.83 16.49
CA VAL A 314 3.09 -5.41 15.25
C VAL A 314 4.51 -4.93 15.52
N PHE A 315 4.71 -4.16 16.58
CA PHE A 315 6.03 -3.72 17.04
C PHE A 315 6.93 -4.92 17.33
N ILE A 316 6.50 -5.87 18.17
CA ILE A 316 7.29 -7.06 18.52
C ILE A 316 7.65 -7.87 17.27
N VAL A 317 6.67 -8.11 16.38
CA VAL A 317 6.89 -8.87 15.13
C VAL A 317 7.88 -8.15 14.21
N SER A 318 7.85 -6.81 14.15
CA SER A 318 8.80 -6.03 13.34
C SER A 318 10.25 -6.12 13.83
N LEU A 319 10.48 -6.53 15.08
CA LEU A 319 11.82 -6.67 15.64
C LEU A 319 12.44 -8.05 15.39
N ILE A 320 11.68 -9.04 14.92
CA ILE A 320 12.16 -10.41 14.67
C ILE A 320 13.36 -10.45 13.71
N PRO A 321 13.39 -9.71 12.59
CA PRO A 321 14.56 -9.65 11.71
C PRO A 321 15.82 -9.09 12.39
N GLY A 322 15.66 -8.27 13.44
CA GLY A 322 16.75 -7.56 14.09
C GLY A 322 17.36 -6.49 13.17
N ASN A 323 18.69 -6.43 13.13
CA ASN A 323 19.45 -5.51 12.27
C ASN A 323 19.91 -6.15 10.95
N ASP A 324 19.39 -7.35 10.62
CA ASP A 324 19.80 -8.11 9.44
C ASP A 324 18.95 -7.71 8.23
N GLU A 325 19.58 -7.05 7.26
CA GLU A 325 18.94 -6.52 6.06
C GLU A 325 18.29 -7.62 5.21
N LEU A 326 18.93 -8.79 5.12
CA LEU A 326 18.43 -9.91 4.34
C LEU A 326 17.14 -10.46 4.96
N LYS A 327 17.06 -10.51 6.29
CA LYS A 327 15.85 -10.94 7.01
C LYS A 327 14.71 -9.94 6.86
N VAL A 328 15.00 -8.64 6.88
CA VAL A 328 13.96 -7.60 6.64
C VAL A 328 13.43 -7.71 5.21
N SER A 329 14.32 -7.85 4.22
CA SER A 329 13.95 -8.06 2.82
C SER A 329 13.13 -9.35 2.61
N ALA A 330 13.52 -10.44 3.26
CA ALA A 330 12.77 -11.70 3.24
C ALA A 330 11.37 -11.53 3.85
N MET A 331 11.25 -10.87 5.00
CA MET A 331 9.96 -10.58 5.64
C MET A 331 9.04 -9.77 4.71
N SER A 332 9.58 -8.72 4.07
CA SER A 332 8.86 -7.91 3.08
C SER A 332 8.38 -8.76 1.89
N THR A 333 9.26 -9.61 1.36
CA THR A 333 8.94 -10.54 0.25
C THR A 333 7.84 -11.53 0.64
N TYR A 334 7.86 -12.09 1.86
CA TYR A 334 6.81 -12.98 2.35
C TYR A 334 5.47 -12.26 2.48
N ALA A 335 5.45 -11.05 3.07
CA ALA A 335 4.23 -10.25 3.20
C ALA A 335 3.63 -9.90 1.82
N SER A 336 4.51 -9.56 0.88
CA SER A 336 4.18 -9.26 -0.50
C SER A 336 3.57 -10.48 -1.21
N ASN A 337 4.19 -11.66 -1.12
CA ASN A 337 3.67 -12.88 -1.72
C ASN A 337 2.31 -13.31 -1.12
N LEU A 338 2.13 -13.17 0.20
CA LEU A 338 0.83 -13.42 0.84
C LEU A 338 -0.25 -12.48 0.31
N SER A 339 0.11 -11.23 0.00
CA SER A 339 -0.83 -10.23 -0.51
C SER A 339 -1.52 -10.67 -1.79
N PHE A 340 -0.87 -11.42 -2.70
CA PHE A 340 -1.56 -11.93 -3.91
C PHE A 340 -2.78 -12.80 -3.58
N ILE A 341 -2.65 -13.66 -2.56
CA ILE A 341 -3.73 -14.55 -2.14
C ILE A 341 -4.86 -13.75 -1.51
N PHE A 342 -4.54 -12.82 -0.61
CA PHE A 342 -5.54 -12.06 0.15
C PHE A 342 -6.18 -10.91 -0.62
N THR A 343 -5.48 -10.29 -1.57
CA THR A 343 -6.01 -9.14 -2.33
C THR A 343 -6.68 -9.53 -3.65
N MET A 344 -6.25 -10.64 -4.27
CA MET A 344 -6.80 -11.09 -5.55
C MET A 344 -7.44 -12.48 -5.45
N GLY A 345 -6.72 -13.47 -4.91
CA GLY A 345 -7.19 -14.86 -4.87
C GLY A 345 -8.50 -15.05 -4.13
N ILE A 346 -8.56 -14.64 -2.85
CA ILE A 346 -9.75 -14.81 -2.01
C ILE A 346 -10.91 -13.94 -2.51
N PRO A 347 -10.76 -12.63 -2.81
CA PRO A 347 -11.87 -11.84 -3.32
C PRO A 347 -12.46 -12.38 -4.64
N ALA A 348 -11.62 -12.86 -5.57
CA ALA A 348 -12.09 -13.50 -6.80
C ALA A 348 -12.88 -14.78 -6.51
N PHE A 349 -12.38 -15.63 -5.61
CA PHE A 349 -13.07 -16.84 -5.17
C PHE A 349 -14.44 -16.53 -4.51
N LEU A 350 -14.48 -15.53 -3.62
CA LEU A 350 -15.73 -15.09 -2.99
C LEU A 350 -16.72 -14.52 -4.00
N LEU A 351 -16.24 -13.79 -5.00
CA LEU A 351 -17.07 -13.27 -6.08
C LEU A 351 -17.72 -14.40 -6.85
N ILE A 352 -16.94 -15.41 -7.24
CA ILE A 352 -17.45 -16.61 -7.95
C ILE A 352 -18.52 -17.31 -7.11
N ILE A 353 -18.26 -17.58 -5.82
CA ILE A 353 -19.25 -18.18 -4.91
C ILE A 353 -20.52 -17.32 -4.83
N SER A 354 -20.36 -16.00 -4.69
CA SER A 354 -21.50 -15.09 -4.58
C SER A 354 -22.40 -15.14 -5.82
N TYR A 355 -21.82 -15.21 -7.03
CA TYR A 355 -22.58 -15.36 -8.27
C TYR A 355 -23.20 -16.75 -8.43
N LEU A 356 -22.43 -17.83 -8.18
CA LEU A 356 -22.88 -19.21 -8.32
C LEU A 356 -24.08 -19.51 -7.40
N PHE A 357 -24.00 -19.11 -6.14
CA PHE A 357 -25.08 -19.34 -5.16
C PHE A 357 -26.11 -18.21 -5.12
N ARG A 358 -26.02 -17.23 -6.03
CA ARG A 358 -26.88 -16.03 -6.08
C ARG A 358 -27.01 -15.29 -4.75
N LYS A 359 -26.06 -15.46 -3.84
CA LYS A 359 -26.02 -14.79 -2.54
C LYS A 359 -25.68 -13.31 -2.77
N LYS A 360 -26.56 -12.42 -2.34
CA LYS A 360 -26.34 -10.97 -2.29
C LYS A 360 -27.03 -10.43 -1.04
N GLU A 361 -26.57 -9.30 -0.55
CA GLU A 361 -27.31 -8.56 0.45
C GLU A 361 -28.60 -8.01 -0.17
N ASN A 362 -29.73 -8.17 0.51
CA ASN A 362 -30.97 -7.52 0.10
C ASN A 362 -30.77 -6.02 0.31
N GLU A 363 -30.97 -5.21 -0.73
CA GLU A 363 -31.00 -3.76 -0.59
C GLU A 363 -32.10 -3.44 0.43
N VAL A 364 -31.69 -3.02 1.64
CA VAL A 364 -32.61 -2.32 2.53
C VAL A 364 -32.96 -1.06 1.76
N LYS A 365 -34.19 -1.00 1.24
CA LYS A 365 -34.75 0.24 0.71
C LYS A 365 -34.51 1.29 1.78
N ALA A 366 -33.64 2.27 1.48
CA ALA A 366 -33.63 3.48 2.27
C ALA A 366 -35.01 4.09 2.03
N ASP A 367 -35.86 4.09 3.06
CA ASP A 367 -37.13 4.78 3.00
C ASP A 367 -36.84 6.23 2.63
N ASP A 368 -37.34 6.65 1.47
CA ASP A 368 -37.54 8.04 1.13
C ASP A 368 -38.50 8.62 2.18
N ASN A 369 -37.98 9.45 3.09
CA ASN A 369 -38.74 10.47 3.83
C ASN A 369 -37.81 11.61 4.24
#